data_AF-A0A9E4BXP4-F1
#
_entry.id   AF-A0A9E4BXP4-F1
#
_cell.length_a   1.000
_cell.length_b   1.000
_cell.length_c   1.000
_cell.angle_alpha   90.00
_cell.angle_beta   90.00
_cell.angle_gamma   90.00
#
_symmetry.space_group_name_H-M   'P 1'
#
loop_
_entity.id
_entity.type
_entity.pdbx_description
1 polymer ?
#
loop_
_entity_poly.entity_id
_entity_poly.type
_entity_poly.pdbx_seq_one_letter_code
_entity_poly.pdbx_strand_id
1 'polypeptide(L)'
;MGRWSRGEKIMGIVLPVLLLLWVSKPLHGMHTTVVAWIGVSVLLITNTEKWQDMVENDKAWETLIWIGGLLTMARSLKEHGFIDWFAQAVGAWFTDVS
;
A
#
# COMPACT_ATOMS: atom_id res chain seq x y z
N MET A 1 14.79 27.20 12.25
CA MET A 1 13.66 26.65 11.47
C MET A 1 12.65 27.77 11.26
N GLY A 2 12.43 28.20 10.02
CA GLY A 2 11.62 29.38 9.68
C GLY A 2 10.11 29.11 9.70
N ARG A 3 9.31 30.17 9.48
CA ARG A 3 7.84 30.09 9.39
C ARG A 3 7.43 29.09 8.31
N TRP A 4 6.68 28.06 8.69
CA TRP A 4 6.19 27.04 7.76
C TRP A 4 5.36 27.65 6.64
N SER A 5 5.63 27.20 5.42
CA SER A 5 4.86 27.53 4.22
C SER A 5 3.43 26.99 4.34
N ARG A 6 2.51 27.55 3.52
CA ARG A 6 1.12 27.09 3.51
C ARG A 6 1.00 25.61 3.12
N GLY A 7 1.84 25.15 2.18
CA GLY A 7 1.87 23.75 1.74
C GLY A 7 2.31 22.78 2.84
N GLU A 8 3.38 23.12 3.58
CA GLU A 8 3.86 22.29 4.70
C GLU A 8 2.80 22.13 5.80
N LYS A 9 2.03 23.19 6.09
CA LYS A 9 0.92 23.11 7.05
C LYS A 9 -0.19 22.19 6.57
N ILE A 10 -0.53 22.25 5.28
CA ILE A 10 -1.59 21.42 4.70
C ILE A 10 -1.16 19.95 4.71
N MET A 11 0.06 19.62 4.25
CA MET A 11 0.60 18.26 4.35
C MET A 11 0.64 17.75 5.79
N GLY A 12 1.06 18.61 6.72
CA GLY A 12 1.11 18.30 8.16
C GLY A 12 -0.26 18.02 8.77
N ILE A 13 -1.36 18.52 8.19
CA ILE A 13 -2.74 18.22 8.61
C ILE A 13 -3.30 17.00 7.86
N VAL A 14 -3.02 16.87 6.57
CA VAL A 14 -3.53 15.76 5.74
C VAL A 14 -3.04 14.42 6.26
N LEU A 15 -1.77 14.31 6.65
CA LEU A 15 -1.20 13.05 7.14
C LEU A 15 -1.93 12.51 8.39
N PRO A 16 -2.09 13.26 9.49
CA PRO A 16 -2.84 12.77 10.65
C PRO A 16 -4.32 12.53 10.35
N VAL A 17 -4.94 13.32 9.46
CA VAL A 17 -6.33 13.05 9.04
C VAL A 17 -6.45 11.69 8.34
N LEU A 18 -5.53 11.36 7.44
CA LEU A 18 -5.52 10.06 6.76
C LEU A 18 -5.24 8.90 7.73
N LEU A 19 -4.35 9.09 8.70
CA LEU A 19 -4.10 8.09 9.75
C LEU A 19 -5.34 7.86 10.62
N LEU A 20 -6.04 8.92 11.01
CA LEU A 20 -7.29 8.79 11.76
C LEU A 20 -8.34 8.02 10.95
N LEU A 21 -8.51 8.37 9.67
CA LEU A 21 -9.43 7.69 8.76
C LEU A 21 -9.07 6.22 8.54
N TRP A 22 -7.78 5.90 8.60
CA TRP A 22 -7.29 4.54 8.45
C TRP A 22 -7.52 3.70 9.71
N VAL A 23 -7.26 4.25 10.90
CA VAL A 23 -7.49 3.57 12.18
C VAL A 23 -8.99 3.43 12.47
N SER A 24 -9.81 4.39 12.04
CA SER A 24 -11.27 4.33 12.17
C SER A 24 -11.95 3.32 11.22
N LYS A 25 -11.18 2.57 10.41
CA LYS A 25 -11.69 1.52 9.52
C LYS A 25 -12.73 0.59 10.16
N PRO A 26 -12.60 0.12 11.42
CA PRO A 26 -13.62 -0.73 12.05
C PRO A 26 -14.99 -0.07 12.22
N LEU A 27 -15.06 1.27 12.26
CA LEU A 27 -16.30 2.02 12.50
C LEU A 27 -17.10 2.26 11.22
N HIS A 28 -16.42 2.48 10.09
CA HIS A 28 -17.06 2.86 8.81
C HIS A 28 -16.82 1.85 7.66
N GLY A 29 -15.94 0.85 7.84
CA GLY A 29 -15.70 -0.21 6.86
C GLY A 29 -14.99 0.23 5.56
N MET A 30 -14.43 1.43 5.50
CA MET A 30 -13.81 1.92 4.25
C MET A 30 -12.51 1.18 3.96
N HIS A 31 -12.32 0.80 2.69
CA HIS A 31 -11.08 0.19 2.23
C HIS A 31 -9.93 1.20 2.25
N THR A 32 -8.72 0.73 2.58
CA THR A 32 -7.50 1.55 2.63
C THR A 32 -7.22 2.29 1.31
N THR A 33 -7.59 1.68 0.18
CA THR A 33 -7.46 2.30 -1.15
C THR A 33 -8.29 3.56 -1.29
N VAL A 34 -9.52 3.57 -0.76
CA VAL A 34 -10.41 4.74 -0.80
C VAL A 34 -9.84 5.87 0.04
N VAL A 35 -9.33 5.55 1.24
CA VAL A 35 -8.67 6.54 2.12
C VAL A 35 -7.46 7.17 1.43
N ALA A 36 -6.63 6.36 0.75
CA ALA A 36 -5.49 6.86 -0.01
C ALA A 36 -5.93 7.82 -1.14
N TRP A 37 -6.96 7.48 -1.91
CA TRP A 37 -7.49 8.33 -2.97
C TRP A 37 -8.06 9.65 -2.44
N ILE A 38 -8.74 9.64 -1.28
CA ILE A 38 -9.19 10.88 -0.61
C ILE A 38 -7.98 11.79 -0.32
N GLY A 39 -6.89 11.23 0.20
CA GLY A 39 -5.66 11.98 0.46
C GLY A 39 -5.09 12.64 -0.79
N VAL A 40 -4.99 11.88 -1.88
CA VAL A 40 -4.54 12.39 -3.20
C VAL A 40 -5.45 13.51 -3.67
N SER A 41 -6.78 13.33 -3.61
CA SER A 41 -7.74 14.36 -4.01
C SER A 41 -7.59 15.64 -3.19
N VAL A 42 -7.42 15.53 -1.87
CA VAL A 42 -7.23 16.70 -1.00
C VAL A 42 -5.96 17.45 -1.38
N LEU A 43 -4.82 16.76 -1.56
CA LEU A 43 -3.54 17.39 -1.91
C LEU A 43 -3.56 18.12 -3.26
N LEU A 44 -4.29 17.56 -4.24
CA LEU A 44 -4.47 18.18 -5.56
C LEU A 44 -5.41 19.39 -5.50
N ILE A 45 -6.54 19.29 -4.78
CA ILE A 45 -7.48 20.41 -4.61
C ILE A 45 -6.84 21.57 -3.86
N THR A 46 -6.01 21.28 -2.84
CA THR A 46 -5.27 22.31 -2.11
C THR A 46 -4.07 22.87 -2.89
N ASN A 47 -3.82 22.38 -4.11
CA ASN A 47 -2.69 22.73 -4.98
C ASN A 47 -1.35 22.73 -4.22
N THR A 48 -1.24 21.80 -3.27
CA THR A 48 -0.05 21.62 -2.43
C THR A 48 0.96 20.75 -3.16
N GLU A 49 0.47 19.80 -3.94
CA GLU A 49 1.23 18.98 -4.89
C GLU A 49 0.62 19.14 -6.28
N LYS A 50 1.46 19.14 -7.31
CA LYS A 50 0.98 19.16 -8.70
C LYS A 50 0.76 17.75 -9.20
N TRP A 51 -0.26 17.58 -10.03
CA TRP A 51 -0.54 16.30 -10.69
C TRP A 51 0.68 15.77 -11.45
N GLN A 52 1.39 16.66 -12.16
CA GLN A 52 2.57 16.30 -12.93
C GLN A 52 3.67 15.71 -12.04
N ASP A 53 3.95 16.34 -10.90
CA ASP A 53 4.97 15.88 -9.94
C ASP A 53 4.60 14.50 -9.34
N MET A 54 3.31 14.19 -9.19
CA MET A 54 2.85 12.87 -8.73
C MET A 54 2.99 11.79 -9.80
N VAL A 55 2.66 12.11 -11.05
CA VAL A 55 2.74 11.14 -12.16
C VAL A 55 4.19 10.88 -12.55
N GLU A 56 5.05 11.89 -12.51
CA GLU A 56 6.49 11.78 -12.81
C GLU A 56 7.30 11.14 -11.66
N ASN A 57 6.65 10.72 -10.57
CA ASN A 57 7.32 10.02 -9.47
C ASN A 57 7.59 8.56 -9.82
N ASP A 58 8.60 8.32 -10.66
CA ASP A 58 8.97 6.98 -11.16
C ASP A 58 9.16 5.95 -10.04
N LYS A 59 9.76 6.38 -8.91
CA LYS A 59 10.03 5.49 -7.78
C LYS A 59 8.76 4.96 -7.11
N ALA A 60 7.73 5.79 -7.01
CA ALA A 60 6.44 5.37 -6.45
C ALA A 60 5.76 4.33 -7.35
N TRP A 61 5.79 4.56 -8.67
CA TRP A 61 5.22 3.65 -9.67
C TRP A 61 6.00 2.34 -9.78
N GLU A 62 7.33 2.39 -9.76
CA GLU A 62 8.20 1.20 -9.74
C GLU A 62 7.85 0.30 -8.56
N THR A 63 7.73 0.88 -7.35
CA THR A 63 7.36 0.13 -6.14
C THR A 63 5.96 -0.50 -6.25
N LEU A 64 4.99 0.24 -6.79
CA LEU A 64 3.62 -0.25 -6.98
C LEU A 64 3.58 -1.45 -7.92
N ILE A 65 4.25 -1.33 -9.08
CA ILE A 65 4.29 -2.39 -10.10
C ILE A 65 5.02 -3.62 -9.53
N TRP A 66 6.14 -3.41 -8.84
CA TRP A 66 6.93 -4.48 -8.25
C TRP A 66 6.14 -5.28 -7.20
N ILE A 67 5.49 -4.59 -6.26
CA ILE A 67 4.65 -5.24 -5.23
C ILE A 67 3.43 -5.91 -5.88
N GLY A 68 2.80 -5.27 -6.86
CA GLY A 68 1.66 -5.83 -7.59
C GLY A 68 2.03 -7.13 -8.33
N GLY A 69 3.18 -7.16 -9.00
CA GLY A 69 3.71 -8.36 -9.64
C GLY A 69 4.01 -9.47 -8.64
N LEU A 70 4.68 -9.14 -7.53
CA LEU A 70 5.00 -10.11 -6.48
C LEU A 70 3.75 -10.71 -5.82
N LEU A 71 2.75 -9.88 -5.53
CA LEU A 71 1.47 -10.34 -4.99
C LEU A 71 0.73 -11.27 -5.97
N THR A 72 0.80 -10.96 -7.27
CA THR A 72 0.20 -11.80 -8.31
C THR A 72 0.88 -13.15 -8.40
N MET A 73 2.22 -13.21 -8.40
CA MET A 73 2.97 -14.47 -8.38
C MET A 73 2.64 -15.31 -7.13
N ALA A 74 2.59 -14.67 -5.95
CA ALA A 74 2.22 -15.34 -4.71
C ALA A 74 0.80 -15.94 -4.76
N ARG A 75 -0.16 -15.21 -5.36
CA ARG A 75 -1.51 -15.72 -5.57
C ARG A 75 -1.55 -16.89 -6.54
N SER A 76 -0.87 -16.78 -7.68
CA SER A 76 -0.80 -17.88 -8.67
C SER A 76 -0.22 -19.15 -8.05
N LEU A 77 0.88 -19.06 -7.29
CA LEU A 77 1.46 -20.21 -6.59
C LEU A 77 0.47 -20.84 -5.60
N LYS A 78 -0.26 -20.01 -4.85
CA LYS A 78 -1.28 -20.47 -3.91
C LYS A 78 -2.43 -21.17 -4.63
N GLU A 79 -2.95 -20.59 -5.71
CA GLU A 79 -4.08 -21.14 -6.48
C GLU A 79 -3.75 -22.45 -7.18
N HIS A 80 -2.50 -22.64 -7.62
CA HIS A 80 -2.04 -23.89 -8.24
C HIS A 80 -1.67 -24.97 -7.21
N GLY A 81 -1.89 -24.73 -5.91
CA GLY A 81 -1.61 -25.71 -4.86
C GLY A 81 -0.12 -25.96 -4.63
N PHE A 82 0.77 -25.08 -5.13
CA PHE A 82 2.21 -25.24 -4.95
C PHE A 82 2.61 -25.27 -3.47
N ILE A 83 1.95 -24.46 -2.65
CA ILE A 83 2.21 -24.41 -1.20
C ILE A 83 1.86 -25.75 -0.55
N ASP A 84 0.72 -26.35 -0.90
CA ASP A 84 0.28 -27.63 -0.34
C ASP A 84 1.18 -28.78 -0.81
N TRP A 85 1.54 -28.81 -2.09
CA TRP A 85 2.51 -29.76 -2.63
C TRP A 85 3.86 -29.65 -1.92
N PHE A 86 4.38 -28.43 -1.75
CA PHE A 86 5.66 -28.19 -1.11
C PHE A 86 5.65 -28.63 0.36
N ALA A 87 4.57 -28.34 1.09
CA ALA A 87 4.40 -28.76 2.48
C ALA A 87 4.36 -30.29 2.63
N GLN A 88 3.64 -31.00 1.74
CA GLN A 88 3.60 -32.46 1.73
C GLN A 88 4.95 -33.07 1.38
N ALA A 89 5.65 -32.51 0.38
CA ALA A 89 6.98 -32.96 -0.01
C ALA A 89 7.93 -32.86 1.19
N VAL A 90 8.07 -31.68 1.81
CA VAL A 90 8.95 -31.49 2.97
C VAL A 90 8.53 -32.37 4.16
N GLY A 91 7.23 -32.53 4.41
CA GLY A 91 6.72 -33.43 5.47
C GLY A 91 7.08 -34.89 5.25
N ALA A 92 7.08 -35.37 3.99
CA ALA A 92 7.52 -36.71 3.64
C ALA A 92 9.02 -36.92 3.96
N TRP A 93 9.87 -35.93 3.70
CA TRP A 93 11.29 -35.99 4.06
C TRP A 93 11.51 -36.11 5.57
N PHE A 94 10.68 -35.47 6.39
CA PHE A 94 10.79 -35.59 7.86
C PHE A 94 10.27 -36.92 8.40
N THR A 95 9.31 -37.56 7.72
CA THR A 95 8.76 -38.86 8.14
C THR A 95 9.61 -40.04 7.67
N ASP A 96 10.37 -39.90 6.57
CA ASP A 96 11.31 -40.93 6.10
C ASP A 96 12.63 -40.94 6.91
N VAL A 97 12.89 -39.89 7.71
CA VAL A 97 14.08 -39.75 8.57
C VAL A 97 13.82 -40.24 10.01
N SER A 98 12.58 -40.60 10.36
CA SER A 98 12.17 -41.17 11.66
C SER A 98 11.84 -42.65 11.59
#